data_AF-A0A0C3NVH8-F1
#
_entry.id   AF-A0A0C3NVH8-F1
#
_cell.length_a   1.000
_cell.length_b   1.000
_cell.length_c   1.000
_cell.angle_alpha   90.00
_cell.angle_beta   90.00
_cell.angle_gamma   90.00
#
_symmetry.space_group_name_H-M   'P 1'
#
loop_
_entity.id
_entity.type
_entity.pdbx_description
1 polymer ?
#
loop_
_entity_poly.entity_id
_entity_poly.type
_entity_poly.pdbx_seq_one_letter_code
_entity_poly.pdbx_strand_id
1 'polypeptide(L)'
;MGVEPFLSKAEATTNHAVDLAKVLEDMRKALEKAVERMKVSTDSSHSDAPTYSVGDMVVVSLKPNAVELKLPKTLKIHPVVNVSWVKPYKGPLEGQTVTHPGLVVGHEGDDEFEVNY
;
A
#
# COMPACT_ATOMS: atom_id res chain seq x y z
N MET A 1 -53.35 -41.18 -27.81
CA MET A 1 -51.92 -41.51 -28.03
C MET A 1 -51.13 -40.24 -27.78
N GLY A 2 -50.38 -40.18 -26.67
CA GLY A 2 -49.59 -39.02 -26.29
C GLY A 2 -49.11 -39.18 -24.86
N VAL A 3 -48.02 -39.92 -24.67
CA VAL A 3 -47.32 -39.98 -23.38
C VAL A 3 -46.36 -38.81 -23.37
N GLU A 4 -46.56 -37.85 -22.46
CA GLU A 4 -45.61 -36.76 -22.25
C GLU A 4 -44.31 -37.33 -21.66
N PRO A 5 -43.14 -36.90 -22.14
CA PRO A 5 -41.87 -37.40 -21.65
C PRO A 5 -41.60 -36.88 -20.23
N PHE A 6 -41.38 -37.80 -19.29
CA PHE A 6 -40.92 -37.49 -17.94
C PHE A 6 -39.47 -36.96 -18.01
N LEU A 7 -39.26 -35.75 -17.47
CA LEU A 7 -37.94 -35.13 -17.35
C LEU A 7 -37.00 -36.05 -16.57
N SER A 8 -35.98 -36.56 -17.28
CA SER A 8 -35.02 -37.52 -16.74
C SER A 8 -34.09 -36.85 -15.71
N LYS A 9 -33.70 -37.58 -14.66
CA LYS A 9 -32.81 -37.12 -13.57
C LYS A 9 -31.52 -36.43 -14.04
N ALA A 10 -31.06 -36.71 -15.27
CA ALA A 10 -29.87 -36.11 -15.84
C ALA A 10 -30.00 -34.58 -16.05
N GLU A 11 -31.18 -34.11 -16.45
CA GLU A 11 -31.44 -32.69 -16.74
C GLU A 11 -31.56 -31.85 -15.46
N ALA A 12 -32.11 -32.42 -14.39
CA ALA A 12 -32.10 -31.78 -13.07
C ALA A 12 -30.67 -31.61 -12.53
N THR A 13 -29.81 -32.60 -12.74
CA THR A 13 -28.42 -32.57 -12.26
C THR A 13 -27.58 -31.49 -12.97
N THR A 14 -27.80 -31.28 -14.27
CA THR A 14 -27.14 -30.20 -15.02
C THR A 14 -27.57 -28.81 -14.57
N ASN A 15 -28.84 -28.62 -14.22
CA ASN A 15 -29.35 -27.33 -13.74
C ASN A 15 -28.71 -26.94 -12.39
N HIS A 16 -28.54 -27.89 -11.48
CA HIS A 16 -27.86 -27.64 -10.21
C HIS A 16 -26.38 -27.26 -10.38
N ALA A 17 -25.67 -27.86 -11.33
CA ALA A 17 -24.28 -27.50 -11.61
C ALA A 17 -24.14 -26.06 -12.14
N VAL A 18 -25.06 -25.63 -13.00
CA VAL A 18 -25.12 -24.25 -13.52
C VAL A 18 -25.42 -23.25 -12.41
N ASP A 19 -26.35 -23.58 -11.50
CA ASP A 19 -26.70 -22.72 -10.36
C ASP A 19 -25.51 -22.56 -9.38
N LEU A 20 -24.82 -23.66 -9.06
CA LEU A 20 -23.62 -23.60 -8.22
C LEU A 20 -22.51 -22.76 -8.85
N ALA A 21 -22.27 -22.91 -10.16
CA ALA A 21 -21.28 -22.10 -10.86
C ALA A 21 -21.63 -20.60 -10.80
N LYS A 22 -22.92 -20.27 -10.93
CA LYS A 22 -23.40 -18.89 -10.80
C LYS A 22 -23.18 -18.34 -9.39
N VAL A 23 -23.50 -19.10 -8.35
CA VAL A 23 -23.28 -18.69 -6.95
C VAL A 23 -21.79 -18.45 -6.67
N LEU A 24 -20.91 -19.30 -7.20
CA LEU A 24 -19.46 -19.13 -7.03
C LEU A 24 -18.95 -17.85 -7.69
N GLU A 25 -19.47 -17.53 -8.88
CA GLU A 25 -19.09 -16.31 -9.60
C GLU A 25 -19.60 -15.05 -8.88
N ASP A 26 -20.85 -15.07 -8.43
CA ASP A 26 -21.44 -13.97 -7.65
C ASP A 26 -20.65 -13.73 -6.33
N MET A 27 -20.23 -14.81 -5.67
CA MET A 27 -19.39 -14.74 -4.47
C MET A 27 -18.02 -14.12 -4.77
N ARG A 28 -17.36 -14.52 -5.86
CA ARG A 28 -16.08 -13.93 -6.28
C ARG A 28 -16.21 -12.43 -6.51
N LYS A 29 -17.23 -12.03 -7.26
CA LYS A 29 -17.51 -10.62 -7.55
C LYS A 29 -17.84 -9.82 -6.30
N ALA A 30 -18.57 -10.41 -5.35
CA ALA A 30 -18.86 -9.77 -4.08
C ALA A 30 -17.59 -9.55 -3.23
N LEU A 31 -16.68 -10.53 -3.21
CA LEU A 31 -15.39 -10.41 -2.52
C LEU A 31 -14.50 -9.34 -3.15
N GLU A 32 -14.39 -9.31 -4.48
CA GLU A 32 -13.63 -8.27 -5.19
C GLU A 32 -14.18 -6.87 -4.87
N LYS A 33 -15.51 -6.71 -4.89
CA LYS A 33 -16.16 -5.47 -4.50
C LYS A 33 -15.93 -5.10 -3.04
N ALA A 34 -15.82 -6.09 -2.14
CA ALA A 34 -15.51 -5.85 -0.74
C ALA A 34 -14.08 -5.30 -0.57
N VAL A 35 -13.11 -5.88 -1.27
CA VAL A 35 -11.71 -5.41 -1.28
C VAL A 35 -11.61 -3.97 -1.79
N GLU A 36 -12.28 -3.66 -2.91
CA GLU A 36 -12.29 -2.29 -3.45
C GLU A 36 -12.93 -1.29 -2.48
N ARG A 37 -14.03 -1.67 -1.83
CA ARG A 37 -14.66 -0.82 -0.81
C ARG A 37 -13.75 -0.60 0.40
N MET A 38 -13.02 -1.63 0.83
CA MET A 38 -12.05 -1.49 1.91
C MET A 38 -10.94 -0.50 1.54
N LYS A 39 -10.38 -0.64 0.33
CA LYS A 39 -9.36 0.29 -0.17
C LYS A 39 -9.86 1.73 -0.20
N VAL A 40 -11.00 1.99 -0.84
CA VAL A 40 -11.59 3.34 -0.93
C VAL A 40 -11.91 3.91 0.45
N SER A 41 -12.43 3.09 1.38
CA SER A 41 -12.71 3.52 2.75
C SER A 41 -11.45 3.88 3.52
N THR A 42 -10.39 3.09 3.37
CA THR A 42 -9.09 3.36 4.01
C THR A 42 -8.48 4.64 3.43
N ASP A 43 -8.45 4.77 2.11
CA ASP A 43 -7.89 5.94 1.42
C ASP A 43 -8.67 7.21 1.77
N SER A 44 -10.01 7.16 1.82
CA SER A 44 -10.86 8.30 2.19
C SER A 44 -10.70 8.76 3.64
N SER A 45 -10.27 7.87 4.54
CA SER A 45 -10.07 8.20 5.96
C SER A 45 -8.65 8.69 6.24
N HIS A 46 -7.74 8.52 5.28
CA HIS A 46 -6.37 8.95 5.39
C HIS A 46 -6.24 10.40 4.90
N SER A 47 -5.46 11.22 5.61
CA SER A 47 -5.08 12.54 5.11
C SER A 47 -4.07 12.38 3.97
N ASP A 48 -4.03 13.34 3.04
CA ASP A 48 -2.97 13.37 2.03
C ASP A 48 -1.60 13.32 2.70
N ALA A 49 -0.68 12.59 2.06
CA ALA A 49 0.70 12.55 2.52
C ALA A 49 1.28 13.97 2.52
N PRO A 50 1.98 14.39 3.59
CA PRO A 50 2.67 15.68 3.61
C PRO A 50 3.60 15.84 2.41
N THR A 51 3.74 17.06 1.90
CA THR A 51 4.73 17.37 0.87
C THR A 51 6.13 17.24 1.47
N TYR A 52 6.89 16.23 1.04
CA TYR A 52 8.28 16.03 1.46
C TYR A 52 9.24 16.78 0.52
N SER A 53 10.29 17.33 1.09
CA SER A 53 11.35 18.07 0.39
C SER A 53 12.68 17.28 0.40
N VAL A 54 13.57 17.62 -0.54
CA VAL A 54 14.92 17.03 -0.59
C VAL A 54 15.70 17.50 0.63
N GLY A 55 15.87 16.62 1.61
CA GLY A 55 16.40 16.96 2.93
C GLY A 55 15.61 16.32 4.07
N ASP A 56 14.34 16.02 3.83
CA ASP A 56 13.48 15.33 4.79
C ASP A 56 13.86 13.85 4.91
N MET A 57 13.87 13.35 6.14
CA MET A 57 14.22 11.97 6.43
C MET A 57 12.99 11.08 6.22
N VAL A 58 12.87 10.48 5.04
CA VAL A 58 11.70 9.68 4.65
C VAL A 58 12.03 8.19 4.69
N VAL A 59 11.08 7.39 5.18
CA VAL A 59 11.15 5.91 5.11
C VAL A 59 10.90 5.48 3.66
N VAL A 60 11.87 4.79 3.06
CA VAL A 60 11.80 4.35 1.66
C VAL A 60 11.26 2.94 1.55
N SER A 61 11.71 2.06 2.44
CA SER A 61 11.32 0.65 2.41
C SER A 61 11.18 0.09 3.82
N LEU A 62 10.13 -0.72 4.01
CA LEU A 62 9.86 -1.46 5.23
C LEU A 62 10.12 -2.94 4.96
N LYS A 63 11.16 -3.48 5.59
CA LYS A 63 11.43 -4.92 5.64
C LYS A 63 11.02 -5.44 7.03
N PRO A 64 10.75 -6.74 7.18
CA PRO A 64 10.26 -7.30 8.47
C PRO A 64 11.15 -6.99 9.68
N ASN A 65 12.47 -6.87 9.47
CA ASN A 65 13.45 -6.62 10.53
C ASN A 65 14.20 -5.28 10.38
N ALA A 66 13.98 -4.55 9.28
CA ALA A 66 14.77 -3.37 8.96
C ALA A 66 13.95 -2.29 8.27
N VAL A 67 14.28 -1.04 8.57
CA VAL A 67 13.72 0.15 7.92
C VAL A 67 14.86 0.85 7.20
N GLU A 68 14.68 1.12 5.91
CA GLU A 68 15.65 1.88 5.11
C GLU A 68 15.17 3.33 4.96
N LEU A 69 16.06 4.25 5.30
CA LEU A 69 15.84 5.69 5.31
C LEU A 69 16.55 6.34 4.12
N LYS A 70 15.87 7.28 3.47
CA LYS A 70 16.53 8.19 2.53
C LYS A 70 17.20 9.29 3.33
N LEU A 71 18.51 9.17 3.53
CA LEU A 71 19.29 10.18 4.22
C LEU A 71 19.96 11.12 3.22
N PRO A 72 20.02 12.43 3.50
CA PRO A 72 20.93 13.34 2.84
C PRO A 72 22.37 12.82 2.90
N LYS A 73 23.13 12.96 1.81
CA LYS A 73 24.53 12.49 1.73
C LYS A 73 25.46 13.14 2.76
N THR A 74 25.05 14.28 3.33
CA THR A 74 25.76 15.00 4.38
C THR A 74 25.71 14.27 5.73
N LEU A 75 24.69 13.44 5.97
CA LEU A 75 24.50 12.70 7.21
C LEU A 75 25.28 11.37 7.17
N LYS A 76 26.27 11.23 8.05
CA LYS A 76 27.10 10.02 8.19
C LYS A 76 26.46 8.92 9.05
N ILE A 77 25.13 8.86 9.07
CA ILE A 77 24.38 7.84 9.83
C ILE A 77 24.11 6.67 8.90
N HIS A 78 24.12 5.44 9.42
CA HIS A 78 23.71 4.29 8.63
C HIS A 78 22.23 4.42 8.23
N PRO A 79 21.90 4.31 6.94
CA PRO A 79 20.53 4.50 6.44
C PRO A 79 19.59 3.36 6.81
N VAL A 80 20.10 2.25 7.35
CA VAL A 80 19.31 1.07 7.70
C VAL A 80 19.27 0.92 9.21
N VAL A 81 18.06 0.90 9.78
CA VAL A 81 17.85 0.73 11.23
C VAL A 81 16.97 -0.49 11.50
N ASN A 82 17.20 -1.18 12.62
CA ASN A 82 16.37 -2.31 13.02
C ASN A 82 14.98 -1.82 13.49
N VAL A 83 13.92 -2.54 13.14
CA VAL A 83 12.53 -2.19 13.51
C VAL A 83 12.31 -2.10 15.03
N SER A 84 13.05 -2.85 15.84
CA SER A 84 12.94 -2.82 17.30
C SER A 84 13.39 -1.48 17.92
N TRP A 85 14.15 -0.68 17.16
CA TRP A 85 14.64 0.62 17.61
C TRP A 85 13.75 1.78 17.12
N VAL A 86 12.76 1.48 16.26
CA VAL A 86 11.82 2.49 15.74
C VAL A 86 10.67 2.64 16.73
N LYS A 87 10.42 3.89 17.16
CA LYS A 87 9.28 4.23 18.02
C LYS A 87 8.24 5.01 17.22
N PRO A 88 6.93 4.70 17.37
CA PRO A 88 5.88 5.52 16.79
C PRO A 88 6.00 6.97 17.27
N TYR A 89 5.93 7.92 16.33
CA TYR A 89 5.94 9.34 16.66
C TYR A 89 4.69 9.71 17.48
N LYS A 90 4.89 10.45 18.57
CA LYS A 90 3.81 10.83 19.51
C LYS A 90 3.42 12.31 19.41
N GLY A 91 3.94 13.02 18.41
CA GLY A 91 3.80 14.47 18.33
C GLY A 91 4.95 15.20 19.05
N PRO A 92 4.95 16.54 19.00
CA PRO A 92 5.94 17.36 19.68
C PRO A 92 5.81 17.21 21.20
N LEU A 93 6.94 17.11 21.91
CA LEU A 93 6.94 17.11 23.37
C LEU A 93 6.54 18.49 23.90
N GLU A 94 5.87 18.56 25.05
CA GLU A 94 5.53 19.84 25.69
C GLU A 94 6.81 20.67 25.93
N GLY A 95 6.82 21.90 25.40
CA GLY A 95 7.98 22.80 25.46
C GLY A 95 8.93 22.71 24.26
N GLN A 96 8.74 21.79 23.32
CA GLN A 96 9.55 21.70 22.11
C GLN A 96 8.98 22.59 21.00
N THR A 97 9.69 23.66 20.62
CA THR A 97 9.32 24.47 19.45
C THR A 97 9.58 23.67 18.18
N VAL A 98 8.53 23.32 17.44
CA VAL A 98 8.67 22.70 16.12
C VAL A 98 9.09 23.79 15.13
N THR A 99 10.40 23.92 14.92
CA THR A 99 10.92 24.73 13.82
C THR A 99 10.88 23.89 12.56
N HIS A 100 9.91 24.14 11.68
CA HIS A 100 9.94 23.59 10.34
C HIS A 100 11.10 24.25 9.58
N PRO A 101 12.09 23.50 9.08
CA PRO A 101 13.13 24.08 8.25
C PRO A 101 12.48 24.73 7.02
N GLY A 102 12.87 25.98 6.74
CA GLY A 102 12.34 26.71 5.59
C GLY A 102 12.66 26.02 4.26
N LEU A 103 11.80 26.21 3.26
CA LEU A 103 11.94 25.71 1.90
C LEU A 103 13.33 26.07 1.33
N VAL A 104 14.22 25.08 1.18
CA VAL A 104 15.52 25.25 0.52
C VAL A 104 15.31 25.01 -0.98
N VAL A 105 15.41 26.08 -1.77
CA VAL A 105 15.44 26.01 -3.24
C VAL A 105 16.83 25.53 -3.67
N GLY A 106 16.95 24.27 -4.08
CA GLY A 106 18.20 23.74 -4.64
C GLY A 106 18.40 24.24 -6.08
N HIS A 107 19.55 24.84 -6.36
CA HIS A 107 19.96 25.19 -7.72
C HIS A 107 20.46 23.92 -8.43
N GLU A 108 19.82 23.58 -9.55
CA GLU A 108 20.17 22.49 -10.45
C GLU A 108 21.55 22.76 -11.08
N GLY A 109 22.55 21.95 -10.70
CA GLY A 109 23.90 21.94 -11.26
C GLY A 109 24.31 20.51 -11.53
N ASP A 110 24.45 20.19 -12.82
CA ASP A 110 24.81 18.88 -13.36
C ASP A 110 26.31 18.61 -13.20
N ASP A 111 26.73 18.01 -12.09
CA ASP A 111 28.11 17.53 -11.93
C ASP A 111 28.18 15.99 -12.08
N GLU A 112 28.54 15.54 -13.28
CA GLU A 112 28.94 14.15 -13.59
C GLU A 112 30.35 13.88 -13.00
N PHE A 113 30.56 12.74 -12.33
CA PHE A 113 31.87 12.37 -11.78
C PHE A 113 32.41 11.08 -12.39
N GLU A 114 33.66 11.14 -12.85
CA GLU A 114 34.44 10.05 -13.44
C GLU A 114 35.04 9.14 -12.35
N VAL A 115 34.86 7.82 -12.47
CA VAL A 115 35.33 6.83 -11.49
C VAL A 115 36.58 6.14 -12.02
N ASN A 116 37.73 6.31 -11.34
CA ASN A 116 38.92 5.52 -11.62
C ASN A 116 38.97 4.29 -10.70
N TYR A 117 39.17 3.12 -11.32
CA TYR A 117 39.11 1.77 -10.75
C TYR A 117 40.23 1.45 -9.75
#